data_AF-A0A481ZLW6-F1
#
_entry.id   AF-A0A481ZLW6-F1
#
_cell.length_a   1.000
_cell.length_b   1.000
_cell.length_c   1.000
_cell.angle_alpha   90.00
_cell.angle_beta   90.00
_cell.angle_gamma   90.00
#
_symmetry.space_group_name_H-M   'P 1'
#
loop_
_entity.id
_entity.type
_entity.pdbx_description
1 polymer ?
#
loop_
_entity_poly.entity_id
_entity_poly.type
_entity_poly.pdbx_seq_one_letter_code
_entity_poly.pdbx_strand_id
1 'polypeptide(L)'
;MHCFVDIYFMFYKEKNQKIVPNNIYNLLTPLVLAHWVKGGSLKLQGRGIILYTDGFNLIGVVKLINVLIIKYRLNCNLLMENNKPKIYIFRSSLNNLITIINQTNISILQYGVN
;
A
#
# COMPACT_ATOMS: atom_id res chain seq x y z
N MET A 1 -22.53 -13.85 -8.00
CA MET A 1 -22.24 -12.45 -7.58
C MET A 1 -21.22 -11.87 -8.56
N HIS A 2 -21.65 -11.03 -9.52
CA HIS A 2 -20.83 -10.62 -10.68
C HIS A 2 -20.11 -9.26 -10.52
N CYS A 3 -20.33 -8.53 -9.43
CA CYS A 3 -19.82 -7.16 -9.26
C CYS A 3 -18.31 -7.04 -8.95
N PHE A 4 -17.62 -8.14 -8.67
CA PHE A 4 -16.17 -8.13 -8.37
C PHE A 4 -15.31 -8.69 -9.50
N VAL A 5 -15.94 -9.09 -10.62
CA VAL A 5 -15.27 -9.77 -11.73
C VAL A 5 -14.24 -8.84 -12.39
N ASP A 6 -14.59 -7.57 -12.62
CA ASP A 6 -13.67 -6.60 -13.23
C ASP A 6 -12.46 -6.32 -12.33
N ILE A 7 -12.68 -6.12 -11.03
CA ILE A 7 -11.60 -5.92 -10.05
C ILE A 7 -10.71 -7.18 -10.01
N TYR A 8 -11.31 -8.37 -10.02
CA TYR A 8 -10.57 -9.62 -10.03
C TYR A 8 -9.65 -9.69 -11.26
N PHE A 9 -10.16 -9.45 -12.46
CA PHE A 9 -9.35 -9.52 -13.69
C PHE A 9 -8.29 -8.41 -13.79
N MET A 10 -8.43 -7.30 -13.07
CA MET A 10 -7.37 -6.30 -12.97
C MET A 10 -6.17 -6.80 -12.14
N PHE A 11 -6.41 -7.58 -11.09
CA PHE A 11 -5.37 -7.99 -10.12
C PHE A 11 -4.94 -9.45 -10.24
N TYR A 12 -5.58 -10.27 -11.08
CA TYR A 12 -5.23 -11.66 -11.30
C TYR A 12 -5.04 -11.97 -12.78
N LYS A 13 -3.90 -12.59 -13.11
CA LYS A 13 -3.63 -13.17 -14.43
C LYS A 13 -4.07 -14.63 -14.48
N GLU A 14 -3.88 -15.25 -15.65
CA GLU A 14 -3.99 -16.70 -15.84
C GLU A 14 -3.29 -17.47 -14.70
N LYS A 15 -3.85 -18.63 -14.36
CA LYS A 15 -3.38 -19.49 -13.27
C LYS A 15 -3.45 -18.86 -11.87
N ASN A 16 -4.40 -17.94 -11.64
CA ASN A 16 -4.64 -17.29 -10.34
C ASN A 16 -3.42 -16.53 -9.78
N GLN A 17 -2.51 -16.08 -10.65
CA GLN A 17 -1.35 -15.31 -10.20
C GLN A 17 -1.74 -13.86 -9.94
N LYS A 18 -1.62 -13.43 -8.69
CA LYS A 18 -1.89 -12.05 -8.28
C LYS A 18 -0.79 -11.12 -8.81
N ILE A 19 -1.21 -10.00 -9.41
CA ILE A 19 -0.35 -9.00 -10.04
C ILE A 19 -0.75 -7.58 -9.62
N VAL A 20 0.20 -6.65 -9.74
CA VAL A 20 -0.10 -5.22 -9.68
C VAL A 20 -0.32 -4.70 -11.10
N PRO A 21 -1.53 -4.19 -11.44
CA PRO A 21 -1.86 -3.75 -12.79
C PRO A 21 -1.07 -2.49 -13.19
N ASN A 22 -0.98 -2.25 -14.49
CA ASN A 22 -0.21 -1.11 -15.01
C ASN A 22 -0.87 0.25 -14.71
N ASN A 23 -2.19 0.29 -14.58
CA ASN A 23 -2.95 1.48 -14.22
C ASN A 23 -3.03 1.72 -12.69
N ILE A 24 -2.20 1.06 -11.88
CA ILE A 24 -2.22 1.17 -10.41
C ILE A 24 -2.04 2.61 -9.92
N TYR A 25 -1.34 3.47 -10.68
CA TYR A 25 -1.23 4.90 -10.39
C TYR A 25 -2.61 5.58 -10.25
N ASN A 26 -3.56 5.20 -11.12
CA ASN A 26 -4.93 5.73 -11.09
C ASN A 26 -5.77 5.03 -10.02
N LEU A 27 -5.63 3.70 -9.90
CA LEU A 27 -6.44 2.88 -8.97
C LEU A 27 -6.11 3.11 -7.49
N LEU A 28 -4.84 3.36 -7.15
CA LEU A 28 -4.41 3.64 -5.79
C LEU A 28 -4.80 5.08 -5.44
N THR A 29 -6.07 5.32 -5.13
CA THR A 29 -6.62 6.60 -4.63
C THR A 29 -6.28 6.80 -3.15
N PRO A 30 -6.45 8.02 -2.58
CA PRO A 30 -6.29 8.23 -1.15
C PRO A 30 -7.12 7.25 -0.32
N LEU A 31 -8.38 7.00 -0.73
CA LEU A 31 -9.28 6.07 -0.05
C LEU A 31 -8.74 4.63 -0.07
N VAL A 32 -8.23 4.18 -1.21
CA VAL A 32 -7.63 2.84 -1.35
C VAL A 32 -6.36 2.73 -0.51
N LEU A 33 -5.52 3.77 -0.49
CA LEU A 33 -4.33 3.83 0.36
C LEU A 33 -4.71 3.77 1.84
N ALA A 34 -5.73 4.50 2.27
CA ALA A 34 -6.23 4.49 3.63
C ALA A 34 -6.73 3.11 4.06
N HIS A 35 -7.51 2.43 3.20
CA HIS A 35 -7.92 1.03 3.45
C HIS A 35 -6.73 0.07 3.51
N TRP A 36 -5.74 0.23 2.62
CA TRP A 36 -4.57 -0.63 2.59
C TRP A 36 -3.70 -0.45 3.84
N VAL A 37 -3.46 0.80 4.24
CA VAL A 37 -2.80 1.09 5.52
C VAL A 37 -3.60 0.42 6.63
N LYS A 38 -4.90 0.71 6.77
CA LYS A 38 -5.80 0.17 7.81
C LYS A 38 -5.75 -1.35 7.94
N GLY A 39 -5.80 -2.07 6.83
CA GLY A 39 -5.92 -3.54 6.82
C GLY A 39 -4.61 -4.30 6.69
N GLY A 40 -3.51 -3.63 6.30
CA GLY A 40 -2.30 -4.32 5.81
C GLY A 40 -1.00 -3.66 6.26
N SER A 41 -0.98 -2.99 7.41
CA SER A 41 0.24 -2.35 7.92
C SER A 41 0.57 -2.69 9.37
N LEU A 42 1.87 -2.63 9.68
CA LEU A 42 2.42 -2.71 11.02
C LEU A 42 3.18 -1.42 11.33
N LYS A 43 2.80 -0.73 12.40
CA LYS A 43 3.56 0.42 12.91
C LYS A 43 4.73 -0.08 13.75
N LEU A 44 5.93 0.41 13.47
CA LEU A 44 7.10 0.16 14.29
C LEU A 44 7.29 1.32 15.26
N GLN A 45 7.29 1.04 16.56
CA GLN A 45 7.44 2.07 17.59
C GLN A 45 8.72 2.88 17.37
N GLY A 46 8.59 4.21 17.41
CA GLY A 46 9.72 5.13 17.20
C GLY A 46 10.18 5.26 15.73
N ARG A 47 9.66 4.46 14.81
CA ARG A 47 10.14 4.33 13.42
C ARG A 47 9.01 4.63 12.42
N GLY A 48 9.08 4.03 11.24
CA GLY A 48 8.09 4.09 10.18
C GLY A 48 6.98 3.02 10.29
N ILE A 49 6.31 2.76 9.17
CA ILE A 49 5.35 1.67 9.05
C ILE A 49 5.79 0.68 7.97
N ILE A 50 5.45 -0.60 8.15
CA ILE A 50 5.58 -1.63 7.13
C ILE A 50 4.20 -1.83 6.51
N LEU A 51 4.10 -1.78 5.17
CA LEU A 51 2.95 -2.32 4.44
C LEU A 51 3.28 -3.73 3.99
N TYR A 52 2.41 -4.66 4.34
CA TYR A 52 2.49 -6.03 3.86
C TYR A 52 1.98 -6.09 2.42
N THR A 53 2.81 -6.68 1.56
CA THR A 53 2.52 -6.94 0.15
C THR A 53 2.52 -8.44 -0.15
N ASP A 54 2.17 -9.25 0.86
CA ASP A 54 2.04 -10.69 0.72
C ASP A 54 1.07 -11.01 -0.42
N GLY A 55 1.55 -11.78 -1.38
CA GLY A 55 0.82 -12.13 -2.60
C GLY A 55 1.23 -11.33 -3.84
N PHE A 56 2.07 -10.30 -3.74
CA PHE A 56 2.67 -9.67 -4.93
C PHE A 56 4.13 -10.08 -5.08
N ASN A 57 4.59 -10.19 -6.34
CA ASN A 57 6.00 -10.39 -6.64
C ASN A 57 6.79 -9.06 -6.52
N LEU A 58 8.12 -9.17 -6.56
CA LEU A 58 9.02 -8.03 -6.45
C LEU A 58 8.68 -6.89 -7.44
N ILE A 59 8.42 -7.23 -8.70
CA ILE A 59 8.07 -6.25 -9.74
C ILE A 59 6.80 -5.48 -9.37
N GLY A 60 5.78 -6.18 -8.86
CA GLY A 60 4.54 -5.57 -8.40
C GLY A 60 4.77 -4.64 -7.21
N VAL A 61 5.59 -5.05 -6.24
CA VAL A 61 5.92 -4.22 -5.08
C VAL A 61 6.69 -2.96 -5.48
N VAL A 62 7.63 -3.06 -6.43
CA VAL A 62 8.34 -1.89 -6.97
C VAL A 62 7.38 -0.92 -7.67
N LYS A 63 6.38 -1.42 -8.43
CA LYS A 63 5.33 -0.55 -9.00
C LYS A 63 4.56 0.20 -7.92
N LEU A 64 4.19 -0.46 -6.82
CA LEU A 64 3.50 0.18 -5.70
C LEU A 64 4.38 1.26 -5.05
N ILE A 65 5.66 0.95 -4.79
CA ILE A 65 6.64 1.93 -4.26
C ILE A 65 6.72 3.15 -5.16
N ASN A 66 6.82 2.96 -6.48
CA ASN A 66 6.88 4.07 -7.44
C ASN A 66 5.64 4.97 -7.34
N VAL A 67 4.43 4.42 -7.19
CA VAL A 67 3.23 5.23 -7.00
C VAL A 67 3.28 5.98 -5.67
N LEU A 68 3.69 5.34 -4.57
CA LEU A 68 3.80 5.99 -3.25
C LEU A 68 4.78 7.18 -3.27
N ILE A 69 5.91 7.04 -3.97
CA ILE A 69 6.91 8.11 -4.11
C ILE A 69 6.39 9.22 -5.04
N ILE A 70 5.93 8.87 -6.24
CA ILE A 70 5.60 9.86 -7.29
C ILE A 70 4.30 10.58 -6.97
N LYS A 71 3.24 9.84 -6.65
CA LYS A 71 1.89 10.39 -6.44
C LYS A 71 1.74 11.03 -5.07
N TYR A 72 2.28 10.38 -4.04
CA TYR A 72 2.02 10.76 -2.66
C TYR A 72 3.21 11.38 -1.95
N ARG A 73 4.39 11.46 -2.59
CA ARG A 73 5.61 12.02 -2.00
C ARG A 73 5.95 11.35 -0.66
N LEU A 74 5.72 10.05 -0.58
CA LEU A 74 6.07 9.24 0.58
C LEU A 74 7.46 8.67 0.38
N ASN A 75 8.36 8.96 1.32
CA ASN A 75 9.64 8.30 1.40
C ASN A 75 9.40 6.85 1.86
N CYS A 76 9.68 5.90 0.98
CA CYS A 76 9.54 4.49 1.26
C CYS A 76 10.55 3.65 0.48
N ASN A 77 10.95 2.51 1.05
CA ASN A 77 11.89 1.57 0.47
C ASN A 77 11.31 0.16 0.40
N LEU A 78 11.88 -0.64 -0.50
CA LEU A 78 11.69 -2.08 -0.52
C LEU A 78 12.35 -2.70 0.72
N LEU A 79 11.61 -3.51 1.45
CA LEU A 79 12.11 -4.32 2.55
C LEU A 79 11.94 -5.79 2.19
N MET A 80 13.01 -6.58 2.27
CA MET A 80 12.95 -8.04 2.07
C MET A 80 12.95 -8.72 3.42
N GLU A 81 11.93 -9.52 3.71
CA GLU A 81 11.85 -10.34 4.93
C GLU A 81 11.40 -11.75 4.57
N ASN A 82 12.17 -12.76 4.94
CA ASN A 82 11.90 -14.17 4.59
C ASN A 82 11.63 -14.39 3.10
N ASN A 83 12.44 -13.77 2.23
CA ASN A 83 12.29 -13.77 0.76
C ASN A 83 10.97 -13.19 0.24
N LYS A 84 10.22 -12.47 1.08
CA LYS A 84 8.99 -11.78 0.68
C LYS A 84 9.22 -10.28 0.64
N PRO A 85 8.87 -9.61 -0.48
CA PRO A 85 8.97 -8.17 -0.58
C PRO A 85 7.87 -7.50 0.24
N LYS A 86 8.25 -6.43 0.95
CA LYS A 86 7.41 -5.54 1.76
C LYS A 86 7.75 -4.10 1.43
N ILE A 87 6.89 -3.16 1.83
CA ILE A 87 7.16 -1.73 1.69
C ILE A 87 7.38 -1.14 3.07
N TYR A 88 8.51 -0.49 3.28
CA TYR A 88 8.78 0.28 4.49
C TYR A 88 8.60 1.77 4.19
N ILE A 89 7.65 2.43 4.86
CA ILE A 89 7.46 3.88 4.78
C ILE A 89 8.16 4.53 5.96
N PHE A 90 9.08 5.45 5.68
CA PHE A 90 9.90 6.09 6.71
C PHE A 90 9.08 6.99 7.63
N ARG A 91 9.57 7.16 8.87
CA ARG A 91 8.97 8.05 9.87
C ARG A 91 8.75 9.47 9.34
N SER A 92 9.69 9.97 8.54
CA SER A 92 9.64 11.31 7.93
C SER A 92 8.41 11.54 7.06
N SER A 93 7.78 10.49 6.56
CA SER A 93 6.62 10.57 5.68
C SER A 93 5.30 10.21 6.37
N LEU A 94 5.31 9.89 7.66
CA LEU A 94 4.09 9.53 8.39
C LEU A 94 3.14 10.72 8.52
N ASN A 95 3.64 11.93 8.75
CA ASN A 95 2.78 13.13 8.82
C ASN A 95 2.04 13.34 7.49
N ASN A 96 2.75 13.25 6.36
CA ASN A 96 2.15 13.36 5.04
C ASN A 96 1.14 12.23 4.77
N LEU A 97 1.49 10.99 5.13
CA LEU A 97 0.59 9.85 5.02
C LEU A 97 -0.71 10.06 5.82
N ILE A 98 -0.61 10.56 7.05
CA ILE A 98 -1.75 10.88 7.92
C ILE A 98 -2.61 11.97 7.28
N THR A 99 -2.00 13.03 6.75
CA THR A 99 -2.73 14.10 6.04
C THR A 99 -3.53 13.54 4.86
N ILE A 100 -2.94 12.66 4.04
CA ILE A 100 -3.63 12.03 2.90
C ILE A 100 -4.80 11.17 3.37
N ILE A 101 -4.63 10.37 4.43
CA ILE A 101 -5.68 9.47 4.92
C ILE A 101 -6.82 10.24 5.61
N ASN A 102 -6.52 11.30 6.34
CA ASN A 102 -7.54 12.11 7.01
C ASN A 102 -8.54 12.75 6.02
N GLN A 103 -8.18 12.87 4.73
CA GLN A 103 -9.10 13.34 3.68
C GLN A 103 -10.18 12.32 3.30
N THR A 104 -10.06 11.05 3.73
CA THR A 104 -10.89 9.94 3.22
C THR A 104 -11.99 9.50 4.17
N ASN A 105 -12.27 10.25 5.25
CA ASN A 105 -13.18 9.89 6.35
C ASN A 105 -12.88 8.54 7.03
N ILE A 106 -11.71 7.93 6.75
CA ILE A 106 -11.28 6.69 7.40
C ILE A 106 -10.49 7.08 8.64
N SER A 107 -11.07 6.80 9.80
CA SER A 107 -10.35 6.94 11.05
C SER A 107 -9.20 5.93 11.12
N ILE A 108 -7.99 6.46 11.18
CA ILE A 108 -6.77 5.74 11.54
C ILE A 108 -6.53 5.80 13.06
N LEU A 109 -7.58 5.90 13.86
CA LEU A 109 -7.51 6.05 15.33
C LEU A 109 -6.80 4.90 16.06
N GLN A 110 -6.45 3.80 15.38
CA GLN A 110 -5.62 2.74 15.96
C GLN A 110 -4.12 2.84 15.62
N TYR A 111 -3.69 3.90 14.93
CA TYR A 111 -2.28 4.09 14.57
C TYR A 111 -1.44 4.76 15.66
N GLY A 112 -1.85 4.72 16.94
CA GLY A 112 -1.07 5.21 18.08
C GLY A 112 -0.29 6.50 17.78
N VAL A 113 -0.92 7.46 17.10
CA VAL A 113 -0.35 8.75 16.75
C VAL A 113 -0.57 9.65 17.96
N ASN A 114 0.27 9.45 18.98
CA ASN A 114 0.59 10.46 19.97
C ASN A 114 1.94 11.06 19.59
#